data_AF-A0A9D6D778-F1
#
_entry.id   AF-A0A9D6D778-F1
#
_cell.length_a   1.000
_cell.length_b   1.000
_cell.length_c   1.000
_cell.angle_alpha   90.00
_cell.angle_beta   90.00
_cell.angle_gamma   90.00
#
_symmetry.space_group_name_H-M   'P 1'
#
loop_
_entity.id
_entity.type
_entity.pdbx_description
1 polymer ?
#
loop_
_entity_poly.entity_id
_entity_poly.type
_entity_poly.pdbx_seq_one_letter_code
_entity_poly.pdbx_strand_id
1 'polypeptide(L)'
;MRRRVLGTALPLLALVPLLFVLDRAVNHDDVLFLRAAAQIRLTPARPYATTINWFGWTEPLWGATKNPPGVPYWLAAVQALGGTSERAWHLALLPFAVASALAGARLARRFAPGSVWVTVAWVASPAFLVSA
;
A
#
# COMPACT_ATOMS: atom_id res chain seq x y z
N MET A 1 -0.97 28.55 15.04
CA MET A 1 -1.62 27.99 13.84
C MET A 1 -0.62 27.58 12.75
N ARG A 2 0.28 28.47 12.30
CA ARG A 2 1.28 28.22 11.23
C ARG A 2 2.17 26.97 11.41
N ARG A 3 2.69 26.71 12.62
CA ARG A 3 3.50 25.50 12.93
C ARG A 3 2.70 24.18 12.84
N ARG A 4 1.39 24.20 13.14
CA ARG A 4 0.54 23.01 13.05
C ARG A 4 0.20 22.67 11.60
N VAL A 5 -0.02 23.69 10.77
CA VAL A 5 -0.25 23.52 9.32
C VAL A 5 1.01 22.96 8.65
N LEU A 6 2.17 23.56 8.91
CA LEU A 6 3.45 23.08 8.38
C LEU A 6 3.78 21.65 8.84
N GLY A 7 3.46 21.30 10.09
CA GLY A 7 3.68 19.97 10.64
C GLY A 7 2.90 18.85 9.95
N THR A 8 1.87 19.17 9.16
CA THR A 8 1.08 18.21 8.39
C THR A 8 1.30 18.36 6.88
N ALA A 9 1.41 19.60 6.39
CA ALA A 9 1.56 19.87 4.96
C ALA A 9 2.88 19.33 4.39
N LEU A 10 4.00 19.47 5.11
CA LEU A 10 5.30 19.00 4.62
C LEU A 10 5.38 17.46 4.48
N PRO A 11 4.93 16.65 5.47
CA PRO A 11 4.82 15.21 5.28
C PRO A 11 3.95 14.79 4.09
N LEU A 12 2.85 15.50 3.82
CA LEU A 12 2.00 15.21 2.66
C LEU A 12 2.70 15.56 1.34
N LEU A 13 3.43 16.68 1.29
CA LEU A 13 4.25 17.02 0.12
C LEU A 13 5.38 16.02 -0.11
N ALA A 14 5.92 15.43 0.94
CA ALA A 14 6.94 14.39 0.83
C ALA A 14 6.42 13.08 0.21
N LEU A 15 5.11 12.93 0.00
CA LEU A 15 4.51 11.81 -0.73
C LEU A 15 4.44 12.03 -2.25
N VAL A 16 4.69 13.24 -2.75
CA VAL A 16 4.66 13.55 -4.20
C VAL A 16 5.50 12.58 -5.04
N PRO A 17 6.68 12.09 -4.59
CA PRO A 17 7.44 11.10 -5.35
C PRO A 17 6.66 9.80 -5.67
N LEU A 18 5.66 9.41 -4.86
CA LEU A 18 4.82 8.24 -5.11
C LEU A 18 4.01 8.37 -6.41
N LEU A 19 3.75 9.59 -6.88
CA LEU A 19 3.03 9.82 -8.13
C LEU A 19 3.84 9.38 -9.36
N PHE A 20 5.17 9.32 -9.27
CA PHE A 20 6.04 8.92 -10.37
C PHE A 20 6.17 7.40 -10.52
N VAL A 21 5.70 6.61 -9.54
CA VAL A 21 5.77 5.15 -9.56
C VAL A 21 4.41 4.49 -9.81
N LEU A 22 3.34 5.27 -10.04
CA LEU A 22 1.99 4.72 -10.23
C LEU A 22 1.87 3.81 -11.45
N ASP A 23 2.69 4.03 -12.48
CA ASP A 23 2.69 3.26 -13.72
C ASP A 23 3.80 2.19 -13.73
N ARG A 24 4.37 1.86 -12.56
CA ARG A 24 5.30 0.73 -12.44
C ARG A 24 4.58 -0.58 -12.79
N ALA A 25 5.32 -1.55 -13.31
CA ALA A 25 4.81 -2.89 -13.51
C ALA A 25 4.53 -3.59 -12.17
N VAL A 26 3.53 -4.46 -12.15
CA VAL A 26 3.33 -5.45 -11.09
C VAL A 26 4.61 -6.26 -10.91
N ASN A 27 5.09 -6.36 -9.67
CA ASN A 27 6.40 -6.94 -9.39
C ASN A 27 6.42 -7.79 -8.12
N HIS A 28 7.24 -8.86 -8.13
CA HIS A 28 7.42 -9.79 -7.01
C HIS A 28 6.07 -10.09 -6.32
N ASP A 29 5.94 -9.67 -5.05
CA ASP A 29 4.83 -10.05 -4.16
C ASP A 29 3.48 -9.49 -4.59
N ASP A 30 3.45 -8.46 -5.45
CA ASP A 30 2.21 -7.88 -5.99
C ASP A 30 1.30 -8.97 -6.59
N VAL A 31 1.91 -9.97 -7.24
CA VAL A 31 1.20 -11.10 -7.84
C VAL A 31 0.44 -11.91 -6.78
N LEU A 32 1.01 -12.12 -5.59
CA LEU A 32 0.35 -12.84 -4.50
C LEU A 32 -0.95 -12.14 -4.08
N PHE A 33 -0.88 -10.81 -3.92
CA PHE A 33 -2.02 -9.99 -3.52
C PHE A 33 -3.10 -9.93 -4.60
N LEU A 34 -2.70 -9.75 -5.86
CA LEU A 34 -3.62 -9.66 -6.99
C LEU A 34 -4.30 -10.99 -7.30
N ARG A 35 -3.57 -12.12 -7.16
CA ARG A 35 -4.16 -13.46 -7.31
C ARG A 35 -5.16 -13.77 -6.22
N ALA A 36 -4.85 -13.41 -4.96
CA ALA A 36 -5.80 -13.51 -3.87
C ALA A 36 -7.02 -12.60 -4.10
N ALA A 37 -6.82 -11.36 -4.55
CA ALA A 37 -7.91 -10.43 -4.86
C ALA A 37 -8.83 -10.97 -5.96
N ALA A 38 -8.27 -11.55 -7.02
CA ALA A 38 -9.05 -12.20 -8.08
C ALA A 38 -9.86 -13.40 -7.53
N GLN A 39 -9.25 -14.23 -6.68
CA GLN A 39 -9.94 -15.35 -6.04
C GLN A 39 -11.07 -14.89 -5.12
N ILE A 40 -10.88 -13.81 -4.37
CA ILE A 40 -11.90 -13.22 -3.49
C ILE A 40 -13.15 -12.82 -4.26
N ARG A 41 -13.00 -12.29 -5.49
CA ARG A 41 -14.14 -11.92 -6.34
C ARG A 41 -14.99 -13.13 -6.76
N LEU A 42 -14.40 -14.33 -6.78
CA LEU A 42 -15.10 -15.58 -7.10
C LEU A 42 -15.66 -16.26 -5.85
N THR A 43 -14.88 -16.32 -4.76
CA THR A 43 -15.26 -16.99 -3.52
C THR A 43 -14.74 -16.19 -2.31
N PRO A 44 -15.50 -15.17 -1.85
CA PRO A 44 -15.03 -14.24 -0.83
C PRO A 44 -14.61 -14.91 0.48
N ALA A 45 -15.28 -15.99 0.90
CA ALA A 45 -14.96 -16.70 2.13
C ALA A 45 -13.69 -17.59 2.03
N ARG A 46 -13.09 -17.70 0.84
CA ARG A 46 -11.93 -18.57 0.59
C ARG A 46 -10.87 -17.83 -0.22
N PRO A 47 -10.23 -16.80 0.37
CA PRO A 47 -9.36 -15.86 -0.34
C PRO A 47 -8.13 -16.51 -0.98
N TYR A 48 -7.67 -17.64 -0.44
CA TYR A 48 -6.47 -18.35 -0.91
C TYR A 48 -6.78 -19.72 -1.52
N ALA A 49 -8.05 -20.01 -1.84
CA ALA A 49 -8.45 -21.26 -2.49
C ALA A 49 -8.19 -21.24 -4.01
N THR A 50 -6.95 -20.93 -4.38
CA THR A 50 -6.44 -20.96 -5.75
C THR A 50 -4.99 -21.43 -5.75
N THR A 51 -4.36 -21.51 -6.91
CA THR A 51 -2.97 -21.94 -7.08
C THR A 51 -2.09 -20.85 -7.68
N ILE A 52 -0.79 -20.98 -7.46
CA ILE A 52 0.23 -20.08 -8.01
C ILE A 52 1.49 -20.87 -8.36
N ASN A 53 2.20 -20.40 -9.38
CA ASN A 53 3.57 -20.82 -9.64
C ASN A 53 4.50 -19.71 -9.13
N TRP A 54 5.05 -19.92 -7.94
CA TRP A 54 5.86 -18.92 -7.24
C TRP A 54 7.36 -19.28 -7.22
N PHE A 55 7.68 -20.55 -6.95
CA PHE A 55 9.05 -21.06 -6.88
C PHE A 55 9.49 -21.85 -8.12
N GLY A 56 8.76 -21.77 -9.23
CA GLY A 56 8.99 -22.56 -10.44
C GLY A 56 8.13 -23.82 -10.55
N TRP A 57 7.31 -24.12 -9.52
CA TRP A 57 6.28 -25.15 -9.53
C TRP A 57 4.95 -24.61 -9.03
N THR A 58 3.85 -25.25 -9.45
CA THR A 58 2.51 -24.91 -9.00
C THR A 58 2.26 -25.42 -7.59
N GLU A 59 1.80 -24.55 -6.71
CA GLU A 59 1.39 -24.88 -5.34
C GLU A 59 0.11 -24.12 -4.96
N PRO A 60 -0.55 -24.47 -3.84
CA PRO A 60 -1.67 -23.69 -3.33
C PRO A 60 -1.24 -22.27 -2.93
N LEU A 61 -2.08 -21.26 -3.18
CA LEU A 61 -1.75 -19.85 -2.91
C LEU A 61 -1.45 -19.60 -1.41
N TRP A 62 -2.14 -20.27 -0.50
CA TRP A 62 -1.84 -20.19 0.94
C TRP A 62 -0.45 -20.76 1.31
N GLY A 63 0.13 -21.57 0.43
CA GLY A 63 1.50 -22.08 0.51
C GLY A 63 2.53 -20.95 0.37
N ALA A 64 2.33 -20.04 -0.60
CA ALA A 64 3.19 -18.89 -0.84
C ALA A 64 2.81 -17.66 0.01
N THR A 65 1.51 -17.40 0.19
CA THR A 65 1.00 -16.21 0.89
C THR A 65 0.92 -16.44 2.40
N LYS A 66 1.74 -15.72 3.18
CA LYS A 66 1.82 -15.86 4.66
C LYS A 66 1.25 -14.69 5.46
N ASN A 67 0.50 -13.80 4.81
CA ASN A 67 -0.15 -12.65 5.43
C ASN A 67 -1.68 -12.83 5.51
N PRO A 68 -2.36 -12.11 6.43
CA PRO A 68 -3.82 -12.01 6.43
C PRO A 68 -4.37 -11.36 5.15
N PRO A 69 -5.61 -11.68 4.74
CA PRO A 69 -6.19 -11.27 3.44
C PRO A 69 -6.72 -9.83 3.42
N GLY A 70 -6.34 -8.95 4.37
CA GLY A 70 -6.85 -7.58 4.44
C GLY A 70 -6.58 -6.75 3.17
N VAL A 71 -5.33 -6.71 2.72
CA VAL A 71 -4.95 -6.03 1.46
C VAL A 71 -5.58 -6.71 0.24
N PRO A 72 -5.59 -8.05 0.12
CA PRO A 72 -6.34 -8.74 -0.93
C PRO A 72 -7.84 -8.35 -1.01
N TYR A 73 -8.55 -8.23 0.12
CA TYR A 73 -9.95 -7.77 0.11
C TYR A 73 -10.08 -6.32 -0.37
N TRP A 74 -9.19 -5.44 0.08
CA TRP A 74 -9.13 -4.06 -0.41
C TRP A 74 -8.97 -4.02 -1.93
N LEU A 75 -7.99 -4.75 -2.46
CA LEU A 75 -7.74 -4.81 -3.91
C LEU A 75 -8.88 -5.50 -4.68
N ALA A 76 -9.56 -6.48 -4.10
CA ALA A 76 -10.73 -7.11 -4.73
C ALA A 76 -11.87 -6.09 -4.92
N ALA A 77 -12.10 -5.21 -3.94
CA ALA A 77 -13.06 -4.11 -4.06
C ALA A 77 -12.62 -3.08 -5.12
N VAL A 78 -11.34 -2.73 -5.16
CA VAL A 78 -10.77 -1.84 -6.19
C VAL A 78 -10.99 -2.42 -7.58
N GLN A 79 -10.71 -3.72 -7.77
CA GLN A 79 -10.92 -4.42 -9.04
C GLN A 79 -12.39 -4.46 -9.46
N ALA A 80 -13.32 -4.51 -8.50
CA ALA A 80 -14.75 -4.48 -8.79
C ALA A 80 -15.24 -3.09 -9.24
N LEU A 81 -14.62 -2.00 -8.76
CA LEU A 81 -15.03 -0.63 -9.04
C LEU A 81 -14.29 0.03 -10.21
N GLY A 82 -12.97 -0.21 -10.32
CA GLY A 82 -12.06 0.50 -11.23
C GLY A 82 -11.36 -0.38 -12.26
N GLY A 83 -11.67 -1.68 -12.30
CA GLY A 83 -11.06 -2.64 -13.23
C GLY A 83 -9.65 -3.09 -12.83
N THR A 84 -8.91 -3.62 -13.80
CA THR A 84 -7.62 -4.32 -13.58
C THR A 84 -6.43 -3.57 -14.17
N SER A 85 -6.34 -2.26 -13.96
CA SER A 85 -5.17 -1.48 -14.37
C SER A 85 -4.16 -1.37 -13.23
N GLU A 86 -2.87 -1.47 -13.56
CA GLU A 86 -1.78 -1.34 -12.59
C GLU A 86 -1.84 0.01 -11.87
N ARG A 87 -2.08 1.06 -12.65
CA ARG A 87 -2.27 2.42 -12.13
C ARG A 87 -3.40 2.52 -11.11
N ALA A 88 -4.54 1.86 -11.34
CA ALA A 88 -5.65 1.87 -10.39
C ALA A 88 -5.28 1.16 -9.09
N TRP A 89 -4.52 0.07 -9.16
CA TRP A 89 -4.06 -0.65 -7.97
C TRP A 89 -3.09 0.19 -7.13
N HIS A 90 -2.08 0.81 -7.74
CA HIS A 90 -1.15 1.69 -7.02
C HIS A 90 -1.84 2.94 -6.47
N LEU A 91 -2.74 3.58 -7.24
CA LEU A 91 -3.56 4.69 -6.76
C LEU A 91 -4.39 4.31 -5.53
N ALA A 92 -4.93 3.10 -5.50
CA ALA A 92 -5.72 2.62 -4.37
C ALA A 92 -4.90 2.39 -3.10
N LEU A 93 -3.56 2.37 -3.17
CA LEU A 93 -2.69 2.25 -2.00
C LEU A 93 -2.27 3.62 -1.42
N LEU A 94 -2.38 4.71 -2.19
CA LEU A 94 -2.07 6.07 -1.72
C LEU A 94 -2.82 6.49 -0.43
N PRO A 95 -4.08 6.10 -0.19
CA PRO A 95 -4.75 6.40 1.08
C PRO A 95 -3.98 5.88 2.32
N PHE A 96 -3.30 4.73 2.22
CA PHE A 96 -2.49 4.20 3.32
C PHE A 96 -1.22 5.03 3.52
N ALA A 97 -0.60 5.52 2.44
CA ALA A 97 0.54 6.42 2.53
C ALA A 97 0.16 7.76 3.19
N VAL A 98 -0.98 8.34 2.81
CA VAL A 98 -1.54 9.54 3.43
C VAL A 98 -1.85 9.29 4.91
N ALA A 99 -2.49 8.17 5.23
CA ALA A 99 -2.78 7.79 6.62
C ALA A 99 -1.50 7.67 7.45
N SER A 100 -0.43 7.09 6.89
CA SER A 100 0.89 6.99 7.53
C SER A 100 1.50 8.36 7.80
N ALA A 101 1.50 9.27 6.82
CA ALA A 101 1.99 10.64 7.00
C ALA A 101 1.22 11.40 8.08
N LEU A 102 -0.12 11.29 8.07
CA LEU A 102 -0.97 11.93 9.07
C LEU A 102 -0.73 11.33 10.48
N ALA A 103 -0.63 10.01 10.58
CA ALA A 103 -0.35 9.32 11.83
C ALA A 103 1.02 9.69 12.39
N GLY A 104 2.06 9.68 11.55
CA GLY A 104 3.41 10.12 11.88
C GLY A 104 3.43 11.57 12.36
N ALA A 105 2.70 12.48 11.72
CA ALA A 105 2.58 13.86 12.16
C ALA A 105 1.89 13.97 13.53
N ARG A 106 0.90 13.11 13.85
CA ARG A 106 0.30 13.05 15.20
C ARG A 106 1.29 12.52 16.23
N LEU A 107 2.07 11.50 15.87
CA LEU A 107 3.06 10.88 16.73
C LEU A 107 4.21 11.84 17.04
N ALA A 108 4.72 12.54 16.02
CA ALA A 108 5.77 13.54 16.17
C ALA A 108 5.35 14.68 17.11
N ARG A 109 4.08 15.09 17.10
CA ARG A 109 3.59 16.09 18.08
C ARG A 109 3.68 15.62 19.53
N ARG A 110 3.58 14.31 19.78
CA ARG A 110 3.66 13.72 21.12
C ARG A 110 5.10 13.49 21.57
N PHE A 111 5.97 13.02 20.67
CA PHE A 111 7.30 12.52 21.03
C PHE A 111 8.47 13.36 20.52
N ALA A 112 8.25 14.22 19.52
CA ALA A 112 9.25 15.13 18.95
C ALA A 112 8.64 16.51 18.67
N PRO A 113 8.09 17.19 19.69
CA PRO A 113 7.32 18.41 19.51
C PRO A 113 8.13 19.49 18.76
N GLY A 114 7.54 20.02 17.69
CA GLY A 114 8.18 21.05 16.85
C GLY A 114 9.06 20.51 15.72
N SER A 115 9.32 19.20 15.65
CA SER A 115 10.09 18.60 14.54
C SER A 115 9.17 17.95 13.50
N VAL A 116 9.00 18.63 12.37
CA VAL A 116 8.30 18.07 11.20
C VAL A 116 9.15 17.02 10.46
N TRP A 117 10.47 17.11 10.62
CA TRP A 117 11.44 16.31 9.89
C TRP A 117 11.39 14.83 10.23
N VAL A 118 10.95 14.46 11.44
CA VAL A 118 10.79 13.04 11.83
C VAL A 118 9.79 12.34 10.91
N THR A 119 8.66 12.98 10.62
CA THR A 119 7.65 12.40 9.72
C THR A 119 8.09 12.49 8.26
N VAL A 120 8.72 13.60 7.86
CA VAL A 120 9.26 13.74 6.49
C VAL A 120 10.31 12.65 6.21
N ALA A 121 11.27 12.43 7.11
CA ALA A 121 12.29 11.41 6.95
C ALA A 121 11.71 9.99 6.87
N TRP A 122 10.63 9.72 7.61
CA TRP A 122 9.91 8.45 7.52
C TRP A 122 9.29 8.24 6.13
N VAL A 123 8.47 9.18 5.66
CA VAL A 123 7.71 9.00 4.41
C VAL A 123 8.54 9.23 3.15
N ALA A 124 9.65 9.98 3.25
CA ALA A 124 10.60 10.17 2.16
C ALA A 124 11.69 9.09 2.14
N SER A 125 11.66 8.13 3.06
CA SER A 125 12.65 7.04 3.07
C SER A 125 12.50 6.20 1.79
N PRO A 126 13.61 5.67 1.23
CA PRO A 126 13.54 4.85 0.04
C PRO A 126 12.61 3.64 0.19
N ALA A 127 12.61 3.00 1.36
CA ALA A 127 11.74 1.87 1.66
C ALA A 127 10.24 2.22 1.59
N PHE A 128 9.86 3.45 1.97
CA PHE A 128 8.48 3.92 1.88
C PHE A 128 8.12 4.35 0.45
N LEU A 129 9.04 5.00 -0.27
CA LEU A 129 8.76 5.50 -1.61
C LEU A 129 8.59 4.40 -2.67
N VAL A 130 9.09 3.19 -2.40
CA VAL A 130 8.90 2.02 -3.27
C VAL A 130 7.78 1.09 -2.80
N SER A 131 7.07 1.43 -1.73
CA SER A 131 6.03 0.57 -1.14
C SER A 131 4.63 0.79 -1.74
N ALA A 132 4.46 1.73 -2.66
CA ALA A 132 3.18 2.07 -3.29
C ALA A 132 3.13 1.64 -4.76
#